data_AF-A0A1Z4LYL3-F1
#
_entry.id   AF-A0A1Z4LYL3-F1
#
_cell.length_a   1.000
_cell.length_b   1.000
_cell.length_c   1.000
_cell.angle_alpha   90.00
_cell.angle_beta   90.00
_cell.angle_gamma   90.00
#
_symmetry.space_group_name_H-M   'P 1'
#
loop_
_entity.id
_entity.type
_entity.pdbx_description
1 polymer ?
#
loop_
_entity_poly.entity_id
_entity_poly.type
_entity_poly.pdbx_seq_one_letter_code
_entity_poly.pdbx_strand_id
1 'polypeptide(L)'
;MTESFLITLFKVIWQDLTEDAAYDSTKQNWQALQVVIDEIKNNKQVSQDLAFALEKCYYYSDKIIAETCREELIKSSTFVQYRGAKIYKPPENDTGIRKLENKITLIDKQLKQFGKKLFAKKSFINPSDLEELVKELSQRSYESSEANKKDAWNNLLQEVEKDCEVKIYQNRIRDKKNGLRKLMFDNFLIGIEPHEQLNRIFSARTYLILKNIRDKV
;
A
#
# COMPACT_ATOMS: atom_id res chain seq x y z
N MET A 1 -0.64 -8.56 -20.87
CA MET A 1 -0.71 -7.12 -20.51
C MET A 1 0.01 -6.96 -19.19
N THR A 2 1.01 -6.08 -19.12
CA THR A 2 1.65 -5.71 -17.86
C THR A 2 0.62 -4.93 -17.06
N GLU A 3 0.13 -5.52 -15.98
CA GLU A 3 -0.78 -4.86 -15.06
C GLU A 3 -0.11 -3.61 -14.50
N SER A 4 -0.80 -2.47 -14.54
CA SER A 4 -0.27 -1.23 -13.96
C SER A 4 -0.06 -1.43 -12.46
N PHE A 5 1.09 -0.99 -11.93
CA PHE A 5 1.39 -1.04 -10.49
C PHE A 5 0.24 -0.47 -9.65
N LEU A 6 -0.40 0.62 -10.12
CA LEU A 6 -1.58 1.22 -9.51
C LEU A 6 -2.76 0.25 -9.35
N ILE A 7 -3.03 -0.56 -10.37
CA ILE A 7 -4.09 -1.56 -10.33
C ILE A 7 -3.73 -2.69 -9.36
N THR A 8 -2.46 -3.06 -9.28
CA THR A 8 -1.99 -4.01 -8.26
C THR A 8 -2.21 -3.46 -6.85
N LEU A 9 -1.86 -2.20 -6.58
CA LEU A 9 -2.12 -1.54 -5.29
C LEU A 9 -3.62 -1.52 -4.97
N PHE A 10 -4.45 -1.15 -5.95
CA PHE A 10 -5.90 -1.15 -5.78
C PHE A 10 -6.43 -2.54 -5.43
N LYS A 11 -6.02 -3.60 -6.17
CA LYS A 11 -6.44 -4.98 -5.90
C LYS A 11 -6.08 -5.42 -4.48
N VAL A 12 -4.88 -5.09 -3.99
CA VAL A 12 -4.44 -5.45 -2.64
C VAL A 12 -5.30 -4.76 -1.58
N ILE A 13 -5.53 -3.46 -1.70
CA ILE A 13 -6.39 -2.71 -0.76
C ILE A 13 -7.84 -3.19 -0.84
N TRP A 14 -8.32 -3.44 -2.05
CA TRP A 14 -9.67 -3.94 -2.29
C TRP A 14 -9.89 -5.29 -1.61
N GLN A 15 -8.92 -6.20 -1.70
CA GLN A 15 -8.99 -7.50 -1.01
C GLN A 15 -9.17 -7.32 0.49
N ASP A 16 -8.37 -6.46 1.12
CA ASP A 16 -8.47 -6.19 2.56
C ASP A 16 -9.82 -5.58 2.95
N LEU A 17 -10.39 -4.71 2.10
CA LEU A 17 -11.74 -4.18 2.33
C LEU A 17 -12.80 -5.29 2.30
N THR A 18 -12.71 -6.19 1.31
CA THR A 18 -13.71 -7.25 1.10
C THR A 18 -13.59 -8.44 2.05
N GLU A 19 -12.44 -8.62 2.70
CA GLU A 19 -12.18 -9.68 3.69
C GLU A 19 -12.52 -9.24 5.12
N ASP A 20 -12.75 -7.96 5.33
CA ASP A 20 -13.20 -7.46 6.63
C ASP A 20 -14.68 -7.79 6.86
N ALA A 21 -15.00 -8.31 8.04
CA ALA A 21 -16.35 -8.70 8.44
C ALA A 21 -17.40 -7.58 8.29
N ALA A 22 -16.96 -6.31 8.24
CA ALA A 22 -17.82 -5.16 7.99
C ALA A 22 -18.39 -5.09 6.55
N TYR A 23 -17.80 -5.81 5.59
CA TYR A 23 -18.16 -5.78 4.15
C TYR A 23 -18.59 -7.16 3.60
N ASP A 24 -18.88 -8.12 4.50
CA ASP A 24 -18.84 -9.57 4.25
C ASP A 24 -20.02 -10.17 3.45
N SER A 25 -20.44 -9.53 2.35
CA SER A 25 -21.17 -10.26 1.32
C SER A 25 -20.60 -10.02 -0.08
N THR A 26 -20.26 -11.13 -0.75
CA THR A 26 -19.70 -11.13 -2.11
C THR A 26 -20.54 -10.31 -3.10
N LYS A 27 -21.87 -10.29 -2.97
CA LYS A 27 -22.75 -9.42 -3.77
C LYS A 27 -22.59 -7.93 -3.48
N GLN A 28 -22.38 -7.55 -2.21
CA GLN A 28 -22.11 -6.15 -1.85
C GLN A 28 -20.73 -5.72 -2.32
N ASN A 29 -19.74 -6.60 -2.33
CA ASN A 29 -18.41 -6.31 -2.88
C ASN A 29 -18.50 -6.00 -4.38
N TRP A 30 -19.30 -6.75 -5.14
CA TRP A 30 -19.54 -6.46 -6.54
C TRP A 30 -20.18 -5.09 -6.79
N GLN A 31 -21.22 -4.81 -6.04
CA GLN A 31 -21.95 -3.55 -6.13
C GLN A 31 -21.06 -2.39 -5.70
N ALA A 32 -20.23 -2.56 -4.67
CA ALA A 32 -19.29 -1.55 -4.21
C ALA A 32 -18.21 -1.26 -5.26
N LEU A 33 -17.67 -2.29 -5.94
CA LEU A 33 -16.72 -2.09 -7.04
C LEU A 33 -17.38 -1.39 -8.24
N GLN A 34 -18.63 -1.72 -8.56
CA GLN A 34 -19.39 -1.04 -9.60
C GLN A 34 -19.62 0.44 -9.25
N VAL A 35 -19.91 0.76 -7.98
CA VAL A 35 -20.00 2.15 -7.49
C VAL A 35 -18.67 2.88 -7.70
N VAL A 36 -17.52 2.25 -7.43
CA VAL A 36 -16.21 2.87 -7.72
C VAL A 36 -16.07 3.20 -9.21
N ILE A 37 -16.42 2.25 -10.09
CA ILE A 37 -16.34 2.43 -11.55
C ILE A 37 -17.24 3.58 -12.01
N ASP A 38 -18.49 3.59 -11.55
CA ASP A 38 -19.47 4.60 -11.95
C ASP A 38 -19.05 5.99 -11.49
N GLU A 39 -18.54 6.13 -10.26
CA GLU A 39 -18.00 7.40 -9.74
C GLU A 39 -16.78 7.88 -10.54
N ILE A 40 -15.86 6.98 -10.92
CA ILE A 40 -14.69 7.32 -11.74
C ILE A 40 -15.11 7.77 -13.16
N LYS A 41 -16.11 7.12 -13.76
CA LYS A 41 -16.64 7.52 -15.08
C LYS A 41 -17.29 8.89 -15.04
N ASN A 42 -18.05 9.17 -13.98
CA ASN A 42 -18.77 10.42 -13.81
C ASN A 42 -17.84 11.57 -13.39
N ASN A 43 -16.77 11.29 -12.65
CA ASN A 43 -15.82 12.28 -12.18
C ASN A 43 -14.37 11.80 -12.29
N LYS A 44 -13.66 12.28 -13.32
CA LYS A 44 -12.24 11.97 -13.52
C LYS A 44 -11.34 12.39 -12.34
N GLN A 45 -11.77 13.35 -11.53
CA GLN A 45 -11.03 13.78 -10.33
C GLN A 45 -10.97 12.65 -9.30
N VAL A 46 -12.06 11.88 -9.10
CA VAL A 46 -12.11 10.73 -8.20
C VAL A 46 -11.03 9.70 -8.56
N SER A 47 -10.83 9.44 -9.85
CA SER A 47 -9.78 8.53 -10.32
C SER A 47 -8.38 9.02 -9.95
N GLN A 48 -8.12 10.32 -10.14
CA GLN A 48 -6.84 10.92 -9.80
C GLN A 48 -6.60 10.92 -8.29
N ASP A 49 -7.64 11.23 -7.51
CA ASP A 49 -7.56 11.25 -6.05
C ASP A 49 -7.36 9.85 -5.49
N LEU A 50 -8.02 8.83 -6.06
CA LEU A 50 -7.82 7.43 -5.69
C LEU A 50 -6.41 6.96 -6.04
N ALA A 51 -5.93 7.25 -7.25
CA ALA A 51 -4.56 6.89 -7.66
C ALA A 51 -3.53 7.54 -6.74
N PHE A 52 -3.70 8.83 -6.44
CA PHE A 52 -2.87 9.58 -5.51
C PHE A 52 -2.89 8.98 -4.09
N ALA A 53 -4.07 8.61 -3.59
CA ALA A 53 -4.21 8.02 -2.26
C ALA A 53 -3.48 6.67 -2.16
N LEU A 54 -3.61 5.82 -3.17
CA LEU A 54 -2.96 4.50 -3.23
C LEU A 54 -1.43 4.62 -3.30
N GLU A 55 -0.88 5.47 -4.17
CA GLU A 55 0.57 5.64 -4.24
C GLU A 55 1.11 6.26 -2.95
N LYS A 56 0.44 7.28 -2.43
CA LYS A 56 0.86 7.96 -1.20
C LYS A 56 0.85 7.00 -0.02
N CYS A 57 -0.18 6.18 0.14
CA CYS A 57 -0.23 5.21 1.24
C CYS A 57 0.84 4.11 1.10
N TYR A 58 1.11 3.65 -0.13
CA TYR A 58 2.20 2.73 -0.41
C TYR A 58 3.55 3.31 0.06
N TYR A 59 3.92 4.49 -0.42
CA TYR A 59 5.19 5.12 -0.06
C TYR A 59 5.30 5.43 1.44
N TYR A 60 4.22 5.87 2.08
CA TYR A 60 4.22 6.06 3.53
C TYR A 60 4.48 4.76 4.29
N SER A 61 3.81 3.68 3.90
CA SER A 61 3.91 2.38 4.56
C SER A 61 5.28 1.74 4.37
N ASP A 62 5.81 1.78 3.14
CA ASP A 62 7.16 1.33 2.80
C ASP A 62 8.21 2.10 3.61
N LYS A 63 8.06 3.43 3.72
CA LYS A 63 8.95 4.26 4.53
C LYS A 63 8.96 3.84 6.00
N ILE A 64 7.78 3.65 6.61
CA ILE A 64 7.68 3.25 8.03
C ILE A 64 8.44 1.94 8.27
N ILE A 65 8.29 0.96 7.38
CA ILE A 65 9.00 -0.32 7.46
C ILE A 65 10.51 -0.10 7.32
N ALA A 66 10.95 0.64 6.31
CA ALA A 66 12.36 0.90 6.08
C ALA A 66 13.02 1.64 7.26
N GLU A 67 12.36 2.62 7.85
CA GLU A 67 12.82 3.35 9.03
C GLU A 67 12.91 2.45 10.26
N THR A 68 11.89 1.62 10.49
CA THR A 68 11.88 0.65 11.60
C THR A 68 13.03 -0.35 11.47
N CYS A 69 13.24 -0.91 10.27
CA CYS A 69 14.33 -1.83 10.01
C CYS A 69 15.70 -1.17 10.15
N ARG A 70 15.86 0.09 9.70
CA ARG A 70 17.10 0.85 9.85
C ARG A 70 17.43 1.03 11.33
N GLU A 71 16.44 1.43 12.14
CA GLU A 71 16.61 1.60 13.58
C GLU A 71 16.95 0.30 14.31
N GLU A 72 16.36 -0.81 13.88
CA GLU A 72 16.66 -2.14 14.44
C GLU A 72 18.10 -2.58 14.14
N LEU A 73 18.59 -2.34 12.92
CA LEU A 73 19.99 -2.59 12.58
C LEU A 73 20.94 -1.69 13.37
N ILE A 74 20.60 -0.41 13.55
CA ILE A 74 21.39 0.50 14.38
C ILE A 74 21.44 0.02 15.83
N LYS A 75 20.29 -0.36 16.43
CA LYS A 75 20.21 -0.84 17.82
C LYS A 75 20.96 -2.14 18.06
N SER A 76 21.02 -3.01 17.04
CA SER A 76 21.77 -4.26 17.09
C SER A 76 23.25 -4.11 16.69
N SER A 77 23.72 -2.88 16.46
CA SER A 77 25.09 -2.59 16.07
C SER A 77 25.87 -1.83 17.13
N THR A 78 27.18 -2.06 17.13
CA THR A 78 28.14 -1.09 17.68
C THR A 78 28.58 -0.16 16.55
N PHE A 79 29.03 1.06 16.87
CA PHE A 79 29.57 1.95 15.84
C PHE A 79 30.93 2.52 16.23
N VAL A 80 31.75 2.79 15.22
CA VAL A 80 32.98 3.57 15.33
C VAL A 80 32.87 4.80 14.44
N GLN A 81 33.48 5.91 14.87
CA GLN A 81 33.61 7.07 14.01
C GLN A 81 34.95 7.01 13.28
N TYR A 82 34.90 7.06 11.94
CA TYR A 82 36.09 7.12 11.10
C TYR A 82 35.94 8.26 10.11
N ARG A 83 36.86 9.24 10.16
CA ARG A 83 36.84 10.45 9.32
C ARG A 83 35.48 11.17 9.31
N GLY A 84 34.81 11.24 10.47
CA GLY A 84 33.50 11.88 10.63
C GLY A 84 32.30 11.03 10.21
N ALA A 85 32.49 9.86 9.59
CA ALA A 85 31.42 8.93 9.25
C ALA A 85 31.21 7.90 10.38
N LYS A 86 29.95 7.57 10.67
CA LYS A 86 29.59 6.43 11.52
C LYS A 86 29.71 5.15 10.66
N ILE A 87 30.50 4.20 11.14
CA ILE A 87 30.62 2.87 10.57
C ILE A 87 30.07 1.87 11.58
N TYR A 88 29.06 1.12 11.19
CA TYR A 88 28.41 0.13 12.05
C TYR A 88 29.11 -1.23 11.96
N LYS A 89 29.10 -1.97 13.08
CA LYS A 89 29.54 -3.36 13.16
C LYS A 89 28.36 -4.25 13.60
N PRO A 90 28.20 -5.45 13.04
CA PRO A 90 29.06 -6.04 12.01
C PRO A 90 28.86 -5.38 10.61
N PRO A 91 29.78 -5.54 9.64
CA PRO A 91 29.74 -4.84 8.35
C PRO A 91 28.46 -5.04 7.54
N GLU A 92 27.79 -6.18 7.74
CA GLU A 92 26.49 -6.49 7.15
C GLU A 92 25.42 -5.49 7.60
N ASN A 93 25.44 -5.07 8.87
CA ASN A 93 24.53 -4.06 9.38
C ASN A 93 24.83 -2.69 8.79
N ASP A 94 26.10 -2.28 8.65
CA ASP A 94 26.46 -1.02 7.98
C ASP A 94 25.95 -0.97 6.53
N THR A 95 26.12 -2.08 5.80
CA THR A 95 25.63 -2.23 4.43
C THR A 95 24.10 -2.16 4.39
N GLY A 96 23.41 -2.87 5.29
CA GLY A 96 21.95 -2.87 5.39
C GLY A 96 21.40 -1.49 5.74
N ILE A 97 22.01 -0.79 6.69
CA ILE A 97 21.65 0.57 7.10
C ILE A 97 21.76 1.53 5.91
N ARG A 98 22.88 1.51 5.17
CA ARG A 98 23.05 2.37 3.98
C ARG A 98 22.05 2.07 2.87
N LYS A 99 21.74 0.80 2.60
CA LYS A 99 20.71 0.41 1.63
C LYS A 99 19.34 0.98 2.04
N LEU A 100 18.98 0.88 3.32
CA LEU A 100 17.72 1.41 3.85
C LEU A 100 17.69 2.94 3.84
N GLU A 101 18.78 3.63 4.20
CA GLU A 101 18.88 5.09 4.14
C GLU A 101 18.71 5.63 2.71
N ASN A 102 19.32 4.96 1.72
CA ASN A 102 19.14 5.30 0.32
C ASN A 102 17.67 5.13 -0.10
N LYS A 103 17.03 4.02 0.28
CA LYS A 103 15.61 3.78 0.00
C LYS A 103 14.71 4.83 0.65
N ILE A 104 14.90 5.13 1.94
CA ILE A 104 14.16 6.18 2.66
C ILE A 104 14.31 7.53 1.95
N THR A 105 15.53 7.86 1.51
CA THR A 105 15.80 9.11 0.78
C THR A 105 15.06 9.16 -0.57
N LEU A 106 14.99 8.05 -1.29
CA LEU A 106 14.23 7.95 -2.54
C LEU A 106 12.73 8.08 -2.27
N ILE A 107 12.21 7.41 -1.25
CA ILE A 107 10.80 7.51 -0.85
C ILE A 107 10.44 8.94 -0.44
N ASP A 108 11.30 9.62 0.33
CA ASP A 108 11.09 11.02 0.71
C ASP A 108 11.03 11.96 -0.49
N LYS A 109 11.82 11.70 -1.54
CA LYS A 109 11.71 12.44 -2.79
C LYS A 109 10.35 12.22 -3.44
N GLN A 110 9.84 10.99 -3.47
CA GLN A 110 8.50 10.70 -4.00
C GLN A 110 7.40 11.38 -3.17
N LEU A 111 7.44 11.23 -1.84
CA LEU A 111 6.48 11.87 -0.91
C LEU A 111 6.45 13.40 -1.05
N LYS A 112 7.60 14.05 -1.25
CA LYS A 112 7.68 15.49 -1.49
C LYS A 112 7.04 15.92 -2.83
N GLN A 113 7.03 15.06 -3.85
CA GLN A 113 6.39 15.38 -5.12
C GLN A 113 4.86 15.44 -4.99
N PHE A 114 4.26 14.59 -4.14
CA PHE A 114 2.84 14.64 -3.82
C PHE A 114 2.47 15.96 -3.08
N GLY A 115 3.33 16.45 -2.19
CA GLY A 115 3.11 17.72 -1.48
C GLY A 115 3.18 18.98 -2.37
N LYS A 116 3.85 18.91 -3.53
CA LYS A 116 4.04 20.05 -4.43
C LYS A 116 3.01 20.14 -5.56
N LYS A 117 1.93 19.33 -5.54
CA LYS A 117 0.95 19.18 -6.64
C LYS A 117 1.58 18.81 -8.00
N LEU A 118 2.84 18.37 -8.04
CA LEU A 118 3.56 18.04 -9.27
C LEU A 118 3.14 16.69 -9.87
N PHE A 119 2.43 15.86 -9.10
CA PHE A 119 1.90 14.56 -9.54
C PHE A 119 0.63 14.65 -10.40
N ALA A 120 0.01 15.83 -10.51
CA ALA A 120 -1.33 16.04 -11.09
C ALA A 120 -1.47 15.76 -12.60
N LYS A 121 -0.48 15.16 -13.27
CA LYS A 121 -0.54 14.91 -14.72
C LYS A 121 -0.27 13.49 -15.19
N LYS A 122 0.05 12.52 -14.32
CA LYS A 122 0.43 11.17 -14.78
C LYS A 122 -0.14 9.97 -14.01
N SER A 123 -0.73 10.16 -12.83
CA SER A 123 -1.31 9.07 -12.05
C SER A 123 -2.83 9.06 -12.23
N PHE A 124 -3.36 8.04 -12.90
CA PHE A 124 -4.78 7.89 -13.23
C PHE A 124 -5.14 6.41 -13.24
N ILE A 125 -6.26 6.06 -12.62
CA ILE A 125 -6.85 4.71 -12.70
C ILE A 125 -7.85 4.70 -13.85
N ASN A 126 -7.61 3.86 -14.85
CA ASN A 126 -8.50 3.77 -15.99
C ASN A 126 -9.75 2.94 -15.62
N PRO A 127 -10.97 3.46 -15.81
CA PRO A 127 -12.18 2.68 -15.56
C PRO A 127 -12.20 1.34 -16.33
N SER A 128 -11.60 1.25 -17.52
CA SER A 128 -11.51 0.00 -18.27
C SER A 128 -10.76 -1.10 -17.52
N ASP A 129 -9.70 -0.74 -16.78
CA ASP A 129 -8.89 -1.69 -16.03
C ASP A 129 -9.69 -2.26 -14.85
N LEU A 130 -10.54 -1.43 -14.24
CA LEU A 130 -11.47 -1.86 -13.18
C LEU A 130 -12.61 -2.72 -13.73
N GLU A 131 -13.12 -2.40 -14.92
CA GLU A 131 -14.13 -3.22 -15.60
C GLU A 131 -13.59 -4.59 -16.00
N GLU A 132 -12.34 -4.66 -16.46
CA GLU A 132 -11.66 -5.93 -16.72
C GLU A 132 -11.52 -6.73 -15.43
N LEU A 133 -11.10 -6.10 -14.33
CA LEU A 133 -11.08 -6.74 -13.02
C LEU A 133 -12.46 -7.29 -12.61
N VAL A 134 -13.53 -6.55 -12.87
CA VAL A 134 -14.89 -7.01 -12.58
C VAL A 134 -15.28 -8.22 -13.43
N LYS A 135 -14.96 -8.21 -14.72
CA LYS A 135 -15.20 -9.36 -15.61
C LYS A 135 -14.41 -10.58 -15.16
N GLU A 136 -13.15 -10.40 -14.80
CA GLU A 136 -12.28 -11.49 -14.33
C GLU A 136 -12.81 -12.14 -13.07
N LEU A 137 -13.24 -11.34 -12.10
CA LEU A 137 -13.75 -11.84 -10.83
C LEU A 137 -15.14 -12.52 -11.00
N SER A 138 -15.94 -12.14 -12.02
CA SER A 138 -17.36 -12.55 -12.14
C SER A 138 -17.55 -13.81 -12.98
N GLN A 139 -16.60 -14.06 -13.88
CA GLN A 139 -16.56 -15.27 -14.72
C GLN A 139 -15.91 -16.47 -14.02
N ARG A 140 -15.41 -16.29 -12.79
CA ARG A 140 -14.56 -17.24 -12.08
C ARG A 140 -15.25 -17.84 -10.86
N SER A 141 -15.09 -19.15 -10.65
CA SER A 141 -15.61 -19.84 -9.45
C SER A 141 -14.98 -19.25 -8.18
N TYR A 142 -15.65 -19.37 -7.04
CA TYR A 142 -15.19 -18.86 -5.74
C TYR A 142 -13.73 -19.25 -5.42
N GLU A 143 -13.35 -20.51 -5.70
CA GLU A 143 -11.99 -21.02 -5.51
C GLU A 143 -10.94 -20.35 -6.42
N SER A 144 -11.31 -19.99 -7.65
CA SER A 144 -10.42 -19.28 -8.58
C SER A 144 -10.32 -17.78 -8.30
N SER A 145 -11.30 -17.20 -7.59
CA SER A 145 -11.23 -15.83 -7.06
C SER A 145 -10.15 -15.74 -5.98
N GLU A 146 -10.08 -16.72 -5.07
CA GLU A 146 -9.11 -16.77 -3.97
C GLU A 146 -7.66 -17.00 -4.43
N ALA A 147 -7.46 -17.69 -5.56
CA ALA A 147 -6.16 -17.81 -6.23
C ALA A 147 -5.67 -16.46 -6.78
N ASN A 148 -6.53 -15.72 -7.49
CA ASN A 148 -6.21 -14.37 -7.95
C ASN A 148 -5.93 -13.40 -6.80
N LYS A 149 -6.54 -13.61 -5.63
CA LYS A 149 -6.24 -12.81 -4.44
C LYS A 149 -4.78 -12.93 -4.01
N LYS A 150 -4.27 -14.17 -3.95
CA LYS A 150 -2.87 -14.43 -3.60
C LYS A 150 -1.91 -13.87 -4.65
N ASP A 151 -2.29 -13.87 -5.92
CA ASP A 151 -1.43 -13.40 -7.01
C ASP A 151 -1.14 -11.90 -6.96
N ALA A 152 -2.13 -11.04 -6.69
CA ALA A 152 -1.90 -9.58 -6.62
C ALA A 152 -0.92 -9.19 -5.51
N TRP A 153 -1.07 -9.79 -4.32
CA TRP A 153 -0.15 -9.56 -3.20
C TRP A 153 1.26 -10.13 -3.48
N ASN A 154 1.35 -11.31 -4.08
CA ASN A 154 2.64 -11.88 -4.48
C ASN A 154 3.35 -11.02 -5.51
N ASN A 155 2.64 -10.49 -6.50
CA ASN A 155 3.18 -9.57 -7.51
C ASN A 155 3.70 -8.29 -6.85
N LEU A 156 2.93 -7.69 -5.94
CA LEU A 156 3.37 -6.51 -5.19
C LEU A 156 4.64 -6.80 -4.37
N LEU A 157 4.67 -7.92 -3.65
CA LEU A 157 5.85 -8.32 -2.87
C LEU A 157 7.09 -8.50 -3.74
N GLN A 158 6.97 -9.16 -4.89
CA GLN A 158 8.09 -9.35 -5.81
C GLN A 158 8.68 -8.04 -6.29
N GLU A 159 7.85 -7.04 -6.58
CA GLU A 159 8.34 -5.70 -6.96
C GLU A 159 9.02 -5.00 -5.79
N VAL A 160 8.41 -5.02 -4.60
CA VAL A 160 8.95 -4.36 -3.40
C VAL A 160 10.27 -4.98 -2.92
N GLU A 161 10.43 -6.30 -3.07
CA GLU A 161 11.62 -7.03 -2.62
C GLU A 161 12.84 -6.77 -3.50
N LYS A 162 12.63 -6.54 -4.81
CA LYS A 162 13.70 -6.18 -5.75
C LYS A 162 14.33 -4.83 -5.39
N ASP A 163 13.53 -3.92 -4.81
CA ASP A 163 13.99 -2.58 -4.46
C ASP A 163 14.91 -2.54 -3.22
N CYS A 164 14.92 -3.58 -2.37
CA CYS A 164 15.76 -3.60 -1.17
C CYS A 164 16.14 -5.01 -0.73
N GLU A 165 17.36 -5.41 -1.09
CA GLU A 165 17.99 -6.66 -0.65
C GLU A 165 18.55 -6.55 0.78
N VAL A 166 17.67 -6.31 1.75
CA VAL A 166 17.99 -6.32 3.18
C VAL A 166 17.06 -7.31 3.86
N LYS A 167 17.61 -8.39 4.42
CA LYS A 167 16.85 -9.54 4.93
C LYS A 167 15.78 -9.16 5.96
N ILE A 168 16.12 -8.28 6.91
CA ILE A 168 15.17 -7.85 7.94
C ILE A 168 14.01 -7.05 7.36
N TYR A 169 14.25 -6.28 6.30
CA TYR A 169 13.23 -5.54 5.58
C TYR A 169 12.31 -6.48 4.79
N GLN A 170 12.87 -7.43 4.04
CA GLN A 170 12.10 -8.45 3.31
C GLN A 170 11.20 -9.29 4.24
N ASN A 171 11.70 -9.62 5.43
CA ASN A 171 10.89 -10.28 6.44
C ASN A 171 9.77 -9.36 6.97
N ARG A 172 10.08 -8.08 7.20
CA ARG A 172 9.13 -7.13 7.79
C ARG A 172 7.98 -6.79 6.84
N ILE A 173 8.23 -6.62 5.54
CA ILE A 173 7.16 -6.36 4.57
C ILE A 173 6.15 -7.52 4.48
N ARG A 174 6.58 -8.76 4.76
CA ARG A 174 5.75 -9.98 4.77
C ARG A 174 5.02 -10.22 6.10
N ASP A 175 5.28 -9.42 7.13
CA ASP A 175 4.67 -9.62 8.44
C ASP A 175 3.14 -9.48 8.36
N LYS A 176 2.41 -10.46 8.91
CA LYS A 176 0.94 -10.48 8.80
C LYS A 176 0.24 -9.40 9.64
N LYS A 177 0.87 -8.94 10.72
CA LYS A 177 0.26 -8.02 11.69
C LYS A 177 0.71 -6.57 11.47
N ASN A 178 1.98 -6.38 11.13
CA ASN A 178 2.66 -5.09 11.04
C ASN A 178 3.40 -4.91 9.71
N GLY A 179 3.17 -5.79 8.73
CA GLY A 179 3.81 -5.72 7.43
C GLY A 179 3.12 -4.76 6.47
N LEU A 180 3.62 -4.75 5.24
CA LEU A 180 3.30 -3.72 4.26
C LEU A 180 1.81 -3.70 3.89
N ARG A 181 1.19 -4.87 3.69
CA ARG A 181 -0.24 -4.99 3.38
C ARG A 181 -1.11 -4.31 4.44
N LYS A 182 -0.88 -4.61 5.72
CA LYS A 182 -1.67 -4.05 6.83
C LYS A 182 -1.46 -2.54 6.97
N LEU A 183 -0.20 -2.09 6.90
CA LEU A 183 0.11 -0.66 6.99
C LEU A 183 -0.47 0.12 5.81
N MET A 184 -0.41 -0.42 4.59
CA MET A 184 -1.00 0.20 3.41
C MET A 184 -2.50 0.38 3.56
N PHE A 185 -3.21 -0.65 4.02
CA PHE A 185 -4.64 -0.59 4.26
C PHE A 185 -5.01 0.47 5.30
N ASP A 186 -4.34 0.47 6.45
CA ASP A 186 -4.60 1.43 7.51
C ASP A 186 -4.29 2.88 7.06
N ASN A 187 -3.13 3.09 6.41
CA ASN A 187 -2.74 4.41 5.89
C ASN A 187 -3.63 4.88 4.74
N PHE A 188 -4.16 3.97 3.92
CA PHE A 188 -5.11 4.30 2.87
C PHE A 188 -6.38 4.89 3.46
N LEU A 189 -7.01 4.19 4.41
CA LEU A 189 -8.25 4.63 5.05
C LEU A 189 -8.10 5.98 5.75
N ILE A 190 -7.00 6.16 6.49
CA ILE A 190 -6.65 7.45 7.11
C ILE A 190 -6.45 8.53 6.04
N GLY A 191 -5.80 8.19 4.94
CA GLY A 191 -5.50 9.13 3.85
C GLY A 191 -6.75 9.61 3.10
N ILE A 192 -7.76 8.75 2.95
CA ILE A 192 -9.01 9.08 2.23
C ILE A 192 -10.14 9.59 3.12
N GLU A 193 -10.06 9.41 4.45
CA GLU A 193 -11.05 9.94 5.40
C GLU A 193 -11.39 11.42 5.18
N PRO A 194 -10.43 12.36 5.03
CA PRO A 194 -10.75 13.78 4.80
C PRO A 194 -11.28 14.05 3.39
N HIS A 195 -11.24 13.07 2.49
CA HIS A 195 -11.68 13.21 1.10
C HIS A 195 -13.13 12.76 0.95
N GLU A 196 -14.09 13.69 1.00
CA GLU A 196 -15.53 13.39 1.09
C GLU A 196 -16.02 12.31 0.09
N GLN A 197 -15.65 12.41 -1.19
CA GLN A 197 -16.08 11.45 -2.22
C GLN A 197 -15.51 10.05 -1.99
N LEU A 198 -14.19 9.92 -1.81
CA LEU A 198 -13.55 8.63 -1.52
C LEU A 198 -14.01 8.06 -0.18
N ASN A 199 -14.14 8.89 0.85
CA ASN A 199 -14.70 8.49 2.14
C ASN A 199 -16.12 7.95 2.00
N ARG A 200 -16.97 8.55 1.14
CA ARG A 200 -18.32 8.04 0.87
C ARG A 200 -18.28 6.68 0.15
N ILE A 201 -17.39 6.52 -0.83
CA ILE A 201 -17.23 5.27 -1.59
C ILE A 201 -16.76 4.13 -0.68
N PHE A 202 -15.75 4.38 0.15
CA PHE A 202 -15.07 3.35 0.96
C PHE A 202 -15.52 3.35 2.43
N SER A 203 -16.48 4.18 2.81
CA SER A 203 -16.96 4.39 4.19
C SER A 203 -15.83 4.48 5.23
N ALA A 204 -14.73 5.16 4.88
CA ALA A 204 -13.47 5.09 5.63
C ALA A 204 -13.61 5.57 7.07
N ARG A 205 -14.33 6.68 7.31
CA ARG A 205 -14.62 7.21 8.64
C ARG A 205 -15.38 6.21 9.52
N THR A 206 -16.41 5.59 8.96
CA THR A 206 -17.21 4.57 9.66
C THR A 206 -16.32 3.39 10.06
N TYR A 207 -15.49 2.93 9.13
CA TYR A 207 -14.55 1.85 9.38
C TYR A 207 -13.57 2.20 10.51
N LEU A 208 -12.93 3.37 10.46
CA LEU A 208 -11.96 3.81 11.47
C LEU A 208 -12.59 3.93 12.87
N ILE A 209 -13.84 4.39 12.97
CA ILE A 209 -14.58 4.42 14.23
C ILE A 209 -14.81 3.01 14.77
N LEU A 210 -15.29 2.09 13.94
CA LEU A 210 -15.57 0.70 14.35
C LEU A 210 -14.29 -0.03 14.79
N LYS A 211 -13.19 0.16 14.05
CA LYS A 211 -11.87 -0.38 14.40
C LYS A 211 -11.40 0.13 15.76
N ASN A 212 -11.49 1.44 16.01
CA ASN A 212 -11.11 2.04 17.28
C ASN A 212 -11.95 1.54 18.47
N ILE A 213 -13.21 1.20 18.26
CA ILE A 213 -14.06 0.60 19.29
C ILE A 213 -13.60 -0.83 19.56
N ARG A 214 -13.36 -1.62 18.50
CA ARG A 214 -12.90 -3.02 18.60
C ARG A 214 -11.55 -3.14 19.31
N ASP A 215 -10.61 -2.23 19.05
CA ASP A 215 -9.27 -2.26 19.66
C ASP A 215 -9.27 -1.86 21.15
N LYS A 216 -10.40 -1.34 21.67
CA LYS A 216 -10.56 -0.94 23.08
C LYS A 216 -11.30 -1.96 23.95
N VAL A 217 -11.89 -2.99 23.35
CA VAL A 217 -12.63 -4.08 24.03
C VAL A 217 -11.75 -5.31 24.11
#